data_AF-A0A7W1GC17-F1
#
_entry.id   AF-A0A7W1GC17-F1
#
_cell.length_a   1.000
_cell.length_b   1.000
_cell.length_c   1.000
_cell.angle_alpha   90.00
_cell.angle_beta   90.00
_cell.angle_gamma   90.00
#
_symmetry.space_group_name_H-M   'P 1'
#
loop_
_entity.id
_entity.type
_entity.pdbx_description
1 polymer ?
#
loop_
_entity_poly.entity_id
_entity_poly.type
_entity_poly.pdbx_seq_one_letter_code
_entity_poly.pdbx_strand_id
1 'polypeptide(L)'
;TFGRYLYAIGGNPDAARLSGISLRRHILAVFCLMGALAGVAATIFTSRVGSASPDAGVLLELDAIAACVIGGASLMGGRGTIFGACLGALIMASIDNGMSLLNTPDYRQDIIKGAILVAAVGFDMLGRRRG
;
A
#
# COMPACT_ATOMS: atom_id res chain seq x y z
N THR A 1 6.57 -10.14 -19.49
CA THR A 1 6.46 -8.69 -19.19
C THR A 1 6.80 -8.44 -17.73
N PHE A 2 7.34 -7.25 -17.42
CA PHE A 2 7.90 -6.85 -16.12
C PHE A 2 7.03 -7.23 -14.90
N GLY A 3 5.72 -6.97 -14.95
CA GLY A 3 4.80 -7.33 -13.87
C GLY A 3 4.77 -8.82 -13.54
N ARG A 4 4.79 -9.73 -14.53
CA ARG A 4 4.84 -11.18 -14.27
C ARG A 4 6.11 -11.60 -13.53
N TYR A 5 7.24 -10.96 -13.81
CA TYR A 5 8.47 -11.21 -13.05
C TYR A 5 8.34 -10.74 -11.60
N LEU A 6 7.66 -9.62 -11.34
CA LEU A 6 7.38 -9.17 -9.97
C LEU A 6 6.45 -10.11 -9.22
N TYR A 7 5.41 -10.65 -9.85
CA TYR A 7 4.55 -11.68 -9.24
C TYR A 7 5.34 -12.96 -8.92
N ALA A 8 6.20 -13.40 -9.84
CA ALA A 8 7.05 -14.58 -9.62
C ALA A 8 8.04 -14.36 -8.45
N ILE A 9 8.72 -13.20 -8.41
CA ILE A 9 9.63 -12.82 -7.33
C ILE A 9 8.89 -12.75 -5.99
N GLY A 10 7.68 -12.16 -5.97
CA GLY A 10 6.87 -12.04 -4.76
C GLY A 10 6.30 -13.37 -4.26
N GLY A 11 6.04 -14.33 -5.15
CA GLY A 11 5.53 -15.65 -4.76
C GLY A 11 6.63 -16.59 -4.26
N ASN A 12 7.74 -16.70 -4.99
CA ASN A 12 8.90 -17.48 -4.56
C ASN A 12 10.20 -16.89 -5.15
N PRO A 13 11.00 -16.13 -4.35
CA PRO A 13 12.21 -15.49 -4.83
C PRO A 13 13.30 -16.49 -5.26
N ASP A 14 13.39 -17.65 -4.60
CA ASP A 14 14.39 -18.67 -4.92
C ASP A 14 14.07 -19.34 -6.25
N ALA A 15 12.81 -19.68 -6.49
CA ALA A 15 12.36 -20.23 -7.77
C ALA A 15 12.53 -19.22 -8.92
N ALA A 16 12.26 -17.94 -8.67
CA ALA A 16 12.48 -16.88 -9.65
C ALA A 16 13.97 -16.77 -10.03
N ARG A 17 14.87 -16.87 -9.04
CA ARG A 17 16.32 -16.85 -9.27
C ARG A 17 16.80 -18.06 -10.08
N LEU A 18 16.32 -19.25 -9.74
CA LEU A 18 16.64 -20.49 -10.48
C LEU A 18 16.11 -20.46 -11.92
N SER A 19 15.02 -19.71 -12.16
CA SER A 19 14.45 -19.48 -13.50
C SER A 19 15.18 -18.39 -14.31
N GLY A 20 16.35 -17.92 -13.85
CA GLY A 20 17.16 -16.92 -14.55
C GLY A 20 16.68 -15.47 -14.37
N ILE A 21 15.70 -15.21 -13.50
CA ILE A 21 15.22 -13.85 -13.23
C ILE A 21 16.21 -13.15 -12.30
N SER A 22 16.70 -11.99 -12.73
CA SER A 22 17.61 -11.18 -11.90
C SER A 22 16.83 -10.39 -10.84
N LEU A 23 16.69 -10.97 -9.64
CA LEU A 23 15.97 -10.34 -8.51
C LEU A 23 16.45 -8.92 -8.23
N ARG A 24 17.78 -8.71 -8.12
CA ARG A 24 18.36 -7.40 -7.79
C ARG A 24 17.93 -6.29 -8.76
N ARG A 25 17.92 -6.55 -10.07
CA ARG A 25 17.55 -5.55 -11.08
C ARG A 25 16.07 -5.19 -11.00
N HIS A 26 15.22 -6.19 -10.82
CA HIS A 26 13.77 -5.98 -10.75
C HIS A 26 13.36 -5.28 -9.46
N ILE A 27 13.94 -5.68 -8.32
CA ILE A 27 13.70 -5.04 -7.02
C ILE A 27 14.17 -3.58 -7.07
N LEU A 28 15.39 -3.31 -7.58
CA LEU A 28 15.89 -1.95 -7.75
C LEU A 28 14.97 -1.10 -8.63
N ALA A 29 14.53 -1.64 -9.77
CA ALA A 29 13.60 -0.94 -10.67
C ALA A 29 12.27 -0.60 -9.98
N VAL A 30 11.74 -1.48 -9.12
CA VAL A 30 10.52 -1.21 -8.34
C VAL A 30 10.76 -0.09 -7.33
N PHE A 31 11.86 -0.10 -6.58
CA PHE A 31 12.16 0.97 -5.64
C PHE A 31 12.36 2.33 -6.34
N CYS A 32 13.02 2.36 -7.50
CA CYS A 32 13.11 3.57 -8.33
C CYS A 32 11.73 4.08 -8.77
N LEU A 33 10.86 3.17 -9.22
CA LEU A 33 9.49 3.51 -9.63
C LEU A 33 8.67 4.03 -8.44
N MET A 34 8.76 3.39 -7.28
CA MET A 34 8.09 3.82 -6.06
C MET A 34 8.57 5.20 -5.61
N GLY A 35 9.88 5.46 -5.65
CA GLY A 35 10.45 6.78 -5.33
C GLY A 35 9.95 7.87 -6.29
N ALA A 36 9.88 7.59 -7.59
CA ALA A 36 9.33 8.52 -8.58
C ALA A 36 7.85 8.82 -8.32
N LEU A 37 7.03 7.79 -8.07
CA LEU A 37 5.61 7.95 -7.77
C LEU A 37 5.38 8.69 -6.44
N ALA A 38 6.15 8.37 -5.41
CA ALA A 38 6.10 9.05 -4.12
C ALA A 38 6.47 10.53 -4.24
N GLY A 39 7.48 10.88 -5.03
CA GLY A 39 7.84 12.28 -5.30
C GLY A 39 6.73 13.06 -5.98
N VAL A 40 6.06 12.46 -6.98
CA VAL A 40 4.89 13.06 -7.63
C VAL A 40 3.74 13.24 -6.63
N ALA A 41 3.43 12.20 -5.85
CA ALA A 41 2.37 12.25 -4.84
C ALA A 41 2.64 13.31 -3.76
N ALA A 42 3.88 13.41 -3.26
CA ALA A 42 4.29 14.40 -2.27
C ALA A 42 4.18 15.83 -2.80
N THR A 43 4.51 16.05 -4.08
CA THR A 43 4.37 17.36 -4.74
C THR A 43 2.90 17.78 -4.80
N ILE A 44 2.00 16.86 -5.17
CA ILE A 44 0.54 17.09 -5.20
C ILE A 44 -0.02 17.29 -3.79
N PHE A 45 0.45 16.53 -2.81
CA PHE A 45 0.00 16.65 -1.43
C PHE A 45 0.41 18.01 -0.83
N THR A 46 1.66 18.43 -1.03
CA THR A 46 2.18 19.71 -0.55
C THR A 46 1.44 20.88 -1.19
N SER A 47 1.15 20.81 -2.50
CA SER A 47 0.40 21.87 -3.18
C SER A 47 -1.03 21.98 -2.67
N ARG A 48 -1.65 20.87 -2.26
CA ARG A 48 -2.99 20.85 -1.64
C ARG A 48 -3.00 21.44 -0.22
N VAL A 49 -2.02 21.10 0.61
CA VAL A 49 -1.94 21.55 2.01
C VAL A 49 -1.50 23.01 2.11
N GLY A 50 -0.81 23.53 1.09
CA GLY A 50 -0.40 24.94 1.00
C GLY A 50 0.68 25.35 2.01
N SER A 51 1.18 24.40 2.82
CA SER A 51 2.21 24.60 3.82
C SER A 51 3.04 23.32 4.00
N ALA A 52 4.34 23.49 4.23
CA ALA A 52 5.25 22.41 4.58
C ALA A 52 5.30 22.27 6.11
N SER A 53 4.28 21.63 6.70
CA SER A 53 4.29 21.29 8.12
C SER A 53 5.20 20.08 8.37
N PRO A 54 5.93 20.00 9.50
CA PRO A 54 6.68 18.79 9.89
C PRO A 54 5.79 17.55 10.02
N ASP A 55 4.51 17.75 10.35
CA ASP A 55 3.51 16.68 10.48
C ASP A 55 2.88 16.30 9.13
N ALA A 56 3.25 17.00 8.04
CA ALA A 56 2.72 16.74 6.72
C ALA A 56 3.19 15.37 6.23
N GLY A 57 2.25 14.43 6.16
CA GLY A 57 2.49 13.08 5.67
C GLY A 57 2.70 12.01 6.73
N VAL A 58 2.51 12.36 8.01
CA VAL A 58 2.41 11.38 9.10
C VAL A 58 1.34 10.35 8.76
N LEU A 59 1.66 9.07 8.94
CA LEU A 59 0.79 7.90 8.68
C LEU A 59 0.37 7.67 7.21
N LEU A 60 0.85 8.44 6.24
CA LEU A 60 0.57 8.15 4.82
C LEU A 60 1.10 6.78 4.39
N GLU A 61 2.19 6.32 4.99
CA GLU A 61 2.73 4.97 4.79
C GLU A 61 1.75 3.90 5.25
N LEU A 62 1.13 4.12 6.42
CA LEU A 62 0.12 3.23 6.98
C LEU A 62 -1.11 3.18 6.07
N ASP A 63 -1.58 4.33 5.62
CA ASP A 63 -2.72 4.45 4.70
C ASP A 63 -2.43 3.75 3.37
N ALA A 64 -1.21 3.88 2.83
CA ALA A 64 -0.80 3.21 1.60
C ALA A 64 -0.79 1.68 1.74
N ILE A 65 -0.27 1.16 2.86
CA ILE A 65 -0.26 -0.29 3.13
C ILE A 65 -1.69 -0.80 3.34
N ALA A 66 -2.49 -0.11 4.17
CA ALA A 66 -3.87 -0.48 4.44
C ALA A 66 -4.71 -0.50 3.15
N ALA A 67 -4.62 0.54 2.33
CA ALA A 67 -5.29 0.61 1.03
C ALA A 67 -4.94 -0.58 0.12
N CYS A 68 -3.66 -0.95 0.03
CA CYS A 68 -3.24 -2.08 -0.81
C CYS A 68 -3.78 -3.42 -0.29
N VAL A 69 -3.76 -3.64 1.03
CA VAL A 69 -4.25 -4.88 1.66
C VAL A 69 -5.77 -4.99 1.57
N ILE A 70 -6.51 -3.91 1.83
CA ILE A 70 -7.97 -3.84 1.61
C ILE A 70 -8.30 -4.12 0.14
N GLY A 71 -7.47 -3.61 -0.78
CA GLY A 71 -7.54 -3.86 -2.21
C GLY A 71 -7.20 -5.31 -2.64
N GLY A 72 -6.85 -6.19 -1.70
CA GLY A 72 -6.57 -7.60 -1.96
C GLY A 72 -5.12 -7.90 -2.35
N ALA A 73 -4.18 -6.98 -2.13
CA ALA A 73 -2.75 -7.27 -2.24
C ALA A 73 -2.28 -8.06 -1.00
N SER A 74 -1.56 -9.16 -1.24
CA SER A 74 -1.06 -9.99 -0.13
C SER A 74 0.26 -9.45 0.41
N LEU A 75 0.35 -9.34 1.73
CA LEU A 75 1.59 -8.96 2.43
C LEU A 75 2.69 -10.00 2.27
N MET A 76 2.34 -11.26 2.02
CA MET A 76 3.31 -12.34 1.82
C MET A 76 3.76 -12.47 0.36
N GLY A 77 3.26 -11.62 -0.53
CA GLY A 77 3.69 -11.52 -1.92
C GLY A 77 3.02 -12.52 -2.88
N GLY A 78 3.20 -12.27 -4.18
CA GLY A 78 2.75 -13.15 -5.26
C GLY A 78 1.26 -13.08 -5.60
N ARG A 79 0.48 -12.25 -4.89
CA ARG A 79 -0.96 -12.03 -5.16
C ARG A 79 -1.35 -10.56 -4.97
N GLY A 80 -2.27 -10.09 -5.80
CA GLY A 80 -2.80 -8.73 -5.77
C GLY A 80 -3.32 -8.33 -7.15
N THR A 81 -3.85 -7.12 -7.27
CA THR A 81 -4.06 -6.45 -8.57
C THR A 81 -3.87 -4.95 -8.40
N ILE A 82 -3.43 -4.26 -9.45
CA ILE A 82 -3.29 -2.79 -9.43
C ILE A 82 -4.66 -2.14 -9.23
N PHE A 83 -5.68 -2.65 -9.92
CA PHE A 83 -7.04 -2.14 -9.82
C PHE A 83 -7.63 -2.28 -8.40
N GLY A 84 -7.38 -3.43 -7.75
CA GLY A 84 -7.76 -3.64 -6.35
C GLY A 84 -7.12 -2.64 -5.41
N ALA A 85 -5.81 -2.37 -5.56
CA ALA A 85 -5.11 -1.37 -4.75
C ALA A 85 -5.66 0.05 -4.96
N CYS A 86 -5.98 0.44 -6.20
CA CYS A 86 -6.63 1.72 -6.48
C CYS A 86 -8.02 1.82 -5.81
N LEU A 87 -8.80 0.74 -5.86
CA LEU A 87 -10.11 0.69 -5.20
C LEU A 87 -9.98 0.77 -3.67
N GLY A 88 -9.01 0.06 -3.09
CA GLY A 88 -8.70 0.13 -1.66
C GLY A 88 -8.26 1.53 -1.23
N ALA A 89 -7.46 2.23 -2.06
CA ALA A 89 -7.08 3.62 -1.81
C ALA A 89 -8.29 4.56 -1.86
N LEU A 90 -9.22 4.35 -2.79
CA LEU A 90 -10.47 5.11 -2.85
C LEU A 90 -11.32 4.89 -1.59
N ILE A 91 -11.42 3.65 -1.11
CA ILE A 91 -12.15 3.32 0.13
C ILE A 91 -11.50 4.03 1.31
N MET A 92 -10.16 3.94 1.44
CA MET A 92 -9.45 4.54 2.56
C MET A 92 -9.55 6.07 2.56
N ALA A 93 -9.42 6.71 1.40
CA ALA A 93 -9.63 8.14 1.23
C ALA A 93 -11.08 8.57 1.55
N SER A 94 -12.07 7.72 1.23
CA SER A 94 -13.47 8.00 1.55
C SER A 94 -13.75 7.92 3.05
N ILE A 95 -13.14 6.97 3.75
CA ILE A 95 -13.23 6.84 5.21
C ILE A 95 -12.58 8.06 5.88
N ASP A 96 -11.38 8.45 5.43
CA ASP A 96 -10.65 9.63 5.91
C ASP A 96 -11.49 10.91 5.74
N ASN A 97 -12.06 11.10 4.54
CA ASN A 97 -12.95 12.23 4.26
C ASN A 97 -14.22 12.19 5.13
N GLY A 98 -14.84 11.03 5.29
CA GLY A 98 -16.04 10.87 6.13
C GLY A 98 -15.77 11.19 7.61
N MET A 99 -14.66 10.71 8.17
CA MET A 99 -14.27 11.03 9.55
C MET A 99 -13.97 12.52 9.73
N SER A 100 -13.32 13.14 8.73
CA SER A 100 -13.05 14.57 8.71
C SER A 100 -14.34 15.41 8.68
N LEU A 101 -15.32 15.02 7.85
CA LEU A 101 -16.64 15.69 7.79
C LEU A 101 -17.41 15.57 9.11
N LEU A 102 -17.24 14.46 9.83
CA LEU A 102 -17.81 14.25 11.16
C LEU A 102 -17.06 15.01 12.26
N ASN A 103 -16.05 15.83 11.92
CA ASN A 103 -15.16 16.53 12.86
C ASN A 103 -14.55 15.57 13.89
N THR A 104 -14.19 14.36 13.45
CA THR A 104 -13.57 13.38 14.32
C THR A 104 -12.14 13.82 14.66
N PRO A 105 -11.73 13.83 15.94
CA PRO A 105 -10.36 14.18 16.31
C PRO A 105 -9.32 13.25 15.67
N ASP A 106 -8.17 13.80 15.29
CA ASP A 106 -7.10 13.07 14.55
C ASP A 106 -6.66 11.80 15.29
N TYR A 107 -6.47 11.86 16.60
CA TYR A 107 -6.09 10.68 17.40
C TYR A 107 -7.06 9.50 17.25
N ARG A 108 -8.35 9.78 17.04
CA ARG A 108 -9.38 8.75 16.85
C ARG A 108 -9.33 8.20 15.43
N GLN A 109 -9.02 9.04 14.44
CA GLN A 109 -8.82 8.62 13.06
C GLN A 109 -7.64 7.63 12.99
N ASP A 110 -6.53 7.94 13.65
CA ASP A 110 -5.34 7.08 13.65
C ASP A 110 -5.60 5.70 14.30
N ILE A 111 -6.35 5.68 15.41
CA ILE A 111 -6.79 4.43 16.04
C ILE A 111 -7.66 3.60 15.09
N ILE A 112 -8.59 4.24 14.37
CA ILE A 112 -9.47 3.57 13.40
C ILE A 112 -8.65 3.04 12.22
N LYS A 113 -7.74 3.85 11.66
CA LYS A 113 -6.83 3.44 10.56
C LYS A 113 -6.00 2.23 10.96
N GLY A 114 -5.42 2.24 12.16
CA GLY A 114 -4.69 1.10 12.72
C GLY A 114 -5.57 -0.14 12.89
N ALA A 115 -6.78 0.02 13.43
CA ALA A 115 -7.73 -1.09 13.59
C ALA A 115 -8.15 -1.69 12.24
N ILE A 116 -8.38 -0.86 11.22
CA ILE A 116 -8.70 -1.29 9.85
C ILE A 116 -7.54 -2.12 9.29
N LEU A 117 -6.28 -1.65 9.42
CA LEU A 117 -5.13 -2.43 8.96
C LEU A 117 -5.07 -3.77 9.68
N VAL A 118 -5.11 -3.79 11.01
CA VAL A 118 -5.01 -5.04 11.79
C VAL A 118 -6.10 -6.03 11.38
N ALA A 119 -7.34 -5.56 11.19
CA ALA A 119 -8.42 -6.38 10.70
C ALA A 119 -8.12 -6.92 9.29
N ALA A 120 -7.73 -6.06 8.35
CA ALA A 120 -7.44 -6.45 6.97
C ALA A 120 -6.32 -7.49 6.87
N VAL A 121 -5.23 -7.30 7.63
CA VAL A 121 -4.12 -8.26 7.71
C VAL A 121 -4.56 -9.56 8.39
N GLY A 122 -5.36 -9.47 9.45
CA GLY A 122 -5.93 -10.64 10.11
C GLY A 122 -6.75 -11.50 9.14
N PHE A 123 -7.59 -10.88 8.33
CA PHE A 123 -8.35 -11.57 7.29
C PHE A 123 -7.47 -12.18 6.20
N ASP A 124 -6.43 -11.47 5.72
CA ASP A 124 -5.45 -12.00 4.75
C ASP A 124 -4.76 -13.28 5.29
N MET A 125 -4.34 -13.27 6.56
CA MET A 125 -3.72 -14.43 7.19
C MET A 125 -4.69 -15.59 7.44
N LEU A 126 -5.93 -15.32 7.87
CA LEU A 126 -6.94 -16.35 8.12
C LEU A 126 -7.39 -17.04 6.83
N GLY A 127 -7.57 -16.29 5.74
CA GLY A 127 -7.93 -16.82 4.43
C GLY A 127 -6.92 -17.85 3.91
N ARG A 128 -5.65 -17.71 4.28
CA ARG A 128 -4.58 -18.63 3.88
C ARG A 128 -4.52 -19.92 4.67
N ARG A 129 -4.93 -19.94 5.96
CA ARG A 129 -4.95 -21.19 6.76
C ARG A 129 -5.97 -22.22 6.26
N ARG A 130 -6.90 -21.80 5.40
CA ARG A 130 -7.93 -22.67 4.81
C ARG A 130 -7.60 -23.14 3.39
N GLY A 131 -6.45 -22.76 2.82
CA GLY A 131 -6.04 -23.11 1.44
C GLY A 131 -4.66 -23.74 1.35
#